data_AF-A0A662QTX7-F1
#
_entry.id   AF-A0A662QTX7-F1
#
_cell.length_a   1.000
_cell.length_b   1.000
_cell.length_c   1.000
_cell.angle_alpha   90.00
_cell.angle_beta   90.00
_cell.angle_gamma   90.00
#
_symmetry.space_group_name_H-M   'P 1'
#
loop_
_entity.id
_entity.type
_entity.pdbx_description
1 polymer ?
#
loop_
_entity_poly.entity_id
_entity_poly.type
_entity_poly.pdbx_seq_one_letter_code
_entity_poly.pdbx_strand_id
1 'polypeptide(L)'
;MIKKIIRKMHELMFKKNRAVKPSYRKTIKIRTPKTGDLFKKFDKLNMKHKGVFLLAGFVIFSLFFSKILFWIAVLMFAVAVSKLIQIFFPLVVGFDWGSFACIFIAYYVHPVVALLCVSIASVLGSLLRGQHKADMIALPLFGYISINILFLIFPFQSWAFFNTAALMTLVYAATNILFSYFFMGRIDINSVSFLVTLIINNFFLIKYISPYIVKSAGL
;
A
#
# COMPACT_ATOMS: atom_id res chain seq x y z
N MET A 1 -59.27 -40.51 26.92
CA MET A 1 -58.19 -41.06 27.78
C MET A 1 -56.84 -41.20 27.06
N ILE A 2 -56.81 -41.73 25.82
CA ILE A 2 -55.58 -42.00 25.05
C ILE A 2 -54.72 -40.75 24.76
N LYS A 3 -55.33 -39.60 24.42
CA LYS A 3 -54.59 -38.33 24.18
C LYS A 3 -53.77 -37.83 25.38
N LYS A 4 -54.20 -38.15 26.62
CA LYS A 4 -53.51 -37.71 27.85
C LYS A 4 -52.26 -38.56 28.12
N ILE A 5 -52.25 -39.82 27.68
CA ILE A 5 -51.12 -40.75 27.82
C ILE A 5 -50.01 -40.38 26.82
N ILE A 6 -50.36 -40.08 25.56
CA ILE A 6 -49.39 -39.70 24.52
C ILE A 6 -48.65 -38.41 24.91
N ARG A 7 -49.36 -37.41 25.46
CA ARG A 7 -48.75 -36.14 25.89
C ARG A 7 -47.76 -36.34 27.04
N LYS A 8 -48.05 -37.24 27.98
CA LYS A 8 -47.17 -37.56 29.12
C LYS A 8 -45.90 -38.32 28.68
N MET A 9 -46.01 -39.21 27.69
CA MET A 9 -44.85 -39.89 27.10
C MET A 9 -43.93 -38.92 26.35
N HIS A 10 -44.49 -37.95 25.62
CA HIS A 10 -43.70 -36.97 24.88
C HIS A 10 -42.88 -36.05 25.81
N GLU A 11 -43.46 -35.63 26.95
CA GLU A 11 -42.74 -34.86 27.97
C GLU A 11 -41.64 -35.66 28.67
N LEU A 12 -41.85 -36.96 28.92
CA LEU A 12 -40.82 -37.85 29.50
C LEU A 12 -39.66 -38.08 28.54
N MET A 13 -39.91 -38.23 27.24
CA MET A 13 -38.86 -38.38 26.23
C MET A 13 -38.04 -37.08 26.05
N PHE A 14 -38.68 -35.91 26.12
CA PHE A 14 -37.98 -34.63 26.02
C PHE A 14 -37.16 -34.27 27.28
N LYS A 15 -37.55 -34.75 28.47
CA LYS A 15 -36.77 -34.54 29.70
C LYS A 15 -35.51 -35.42 29.77
N LYS A 16 -35.54 -36.61 29.17
CA LYS A 16 -34.42 -37.58 29.22
C LYS A 16 -33.22 -37.18 28.33
N ASN A 17 -33.42 -36.30 27.35
CA ASN A 17 -32.37 -35.84 26.43
C ASN A 17 -31.64 -34.54 26.86
N ARG A 18 -31.82 -34.06 28.09
CA ARG A 18 -31.11 -32.86 28.61
C ARG A 18 -30.18 -33.14 29.81
N ALA A 19 -29.59 -34.32 29.87
CA ALA A 19 -28.60 -34.65 30.89
C ALA A 19 -27.43 -35.47 30.35
N VAL A 20 -26.68 -34.89 29.41
CA VAL A 20 -25.30 -35.33 29.14
C VAL A 20 -24.41 -34.10 29.15
N LYS A 21 -23.90 -33.74 30.34
CA LYS A 21 -22.71 -32.91 30.47
C LYS A 21 -21.51 -33.82 30.22
N PRO A 22 -20.71 -33.62 29.18
CA PRO A 22 -19.49 -34.41 29.02
C PRO A 22 -18.50 -34.08 30.14
N SER A 23 -18.02 -35.15 30.78
CA SER A 23 -17.01 -35.16 31.82
C SER A 23 -15.67 -34.59 31.35
N TYR A 24 -15.01 -33.89 32.26
CA TYR A 24 -13.57 -33.62 32.34
C TYR A 24 -12.68 -34.28 31.28
N ARG A 25 -12.27 -33.48 30.29
CA ARG A 25 -10.96 -33.64 29.64
C ARG A 25 -10.09 -32.49 30.13
N LYS A 26 -9.24 -32.76 31.13
CA LYS A 26 -8.11 -31.88 31.48
C LYS A 26 -7.16 -31.90 30.27
N THR A 27 -7.29 -30.94 29.37
CA THR A 27 -6.24 -30.63 28.42
C THR A 27 -5.07 -30.05 29.20
N ILE A 28 -4.02 -30.86 29.33
CA ILE A 28 -2.69 -30.41 29.75
C ILE A 28 -2.31 -29.29 28.77
N LYS A 29 -2.33 -28.04 29.23
CA LYS A 29 -1.78 -26.91 28.49
C LYS A 29 -0.27 -27.10 28.45
N ILE A 30 0.22 -27.74 27.38
CA ILE A 30 1.60 -27.61 26.96
C ILE A 30 1.79 -26.11 26.71
N ARG A 31 2.56 -25.44 27.57
CA ARG A 31 3.02 -24.06 27.36
C ARG A 31 3.91 -24.08 26.12
N THR A 32 3.32 -23.88 24.95
CA THR A 32 4.06 -23.41 23.79
C THR A 32 4.63 -22.03 24.14
N PRO A 33 5.89 -21.73 23.74
CA PRO A 33 6.55 -20.49 24.10
C PRO A 33 5.76 -19.28 23.58
N LYS A 34 5.95 -18.14 24.27
CA LYS A 34 5.27 -16.83 24.15
C LYS A 34 5.28 -16.15 22.76
N THR A 35 5.14 -16.86 21.65
CA THR A 35 4.91 -16.26 20.32
C THR A 35 3.47 -15.77 20.16
N GLY A 36 2.50 -16.35 20.89
CA GLY A 36 1.09 -16.01 20.78
C GLY A 36 0.68 -14.60 21.23
N ASP A 37 1.47 -13.94 22.10
CA ASP A 37 1.12 -12.60 22.60
C ASP A 37 1.38 -11.49 21.57
N LEU A 38 2.41 -11.64 20.72
CA LEU A 38 2.69 -10.72 19.62
C LEU A 38 1.61 -10.84 18.54
N PHE A 39 1.25 -12.06 18.14
CA PHE A 39 0.18 -12.29 17.17
C PHE A 39 -1.19 -11.85 17.68
N LYS A 40 -1.52 -12.07 18.95
CA LYS A 40 -2.77 -11.56 19.55
C LYS A 40 -2.82 -10.04 19.64
N LYS A 41 -1.69 -9.37 19.90
CA LYS A 41 -1.60 -7.91 19.82
C LYS A 41 -1.77 -7.43 18.38
N PHE A 42 -1.18 -8.14 17.42
CA PHE A 42 -1.34 -7.86 15.99
C PHE A 42 -2.80 -8.00 15.55
N ASP A 43 -3.50 -9.04 16.00
CA ASP A 43 -4.90 -9.25 15.67
C ASP A 43 -5.84 -8.16 16.22
N LYS A 44 -5.48 -7.56 17.36
CA LYS A 44 -6.18 -6.43 17.97
C LYS A 44 -5.95 -5.08 17.28
N LEU A 45 -4.94 -4.95 16.41
CA LEU A 45 -4.74 -3.73 15.64
C LEU A 45 -5.82 -3.61 14.56
N ASN A 46 -6.44 -2.44 14.46
CA ASN A 46 -7.39 -2.13 13.40
C ASN A 46 -6.73 -2.37 12.02
N MET A 47 -7.47 -2.88 11.02
CA MET A 47 -6.93 -3.27 9.69
C MET A 47 -6.04 -2.20 9.05
N LYS A 48 -6.35 -0.91 9.29
CA LYS A 48 -5.53 0.23 8.86
C LYS A 48 -4.12 0.25 9.50
N HIS A 49 -3.97 -0.15 10.74
CA HIS A 49 -2.68 -0.13 11.41
C HIS A 49 -1.83 -1.37 11.09
N LYS A 50 -2.45 -2.50 10.71
CA LYS A 50 -1.75 -3.72 10.30
C LYS A 50 -0.88 -3.50 9.05
N GLY A 51 -1.41 -2.79 8.04
CA GLY A 51 -0.68 -2.50 6.80
C GLY A 51 0.57 -1.65 7.01
N VAL A 52 0.46 -0.57 7.82
CA VAL A 52 1.61 0.29 8.17
C VAL A 52 2.66 -0.48 8.95
N PHE A 53 2.23 -1.32 9.90
CA PHE A 53 3.15 -2.11 10.72
C PHE A 53 3.90 -3.17 9.89
N LEU A 54 3.22 -3.80 8.92
CA LEU A 54 3.84 -4.73 7.97
C LEU A 54 4.85 -4.02 7.07
N LEU A 55 4.52 -2.86 6.53
CA LEU A 55 5.43 -2.05 5.70
C LEU A 55 6.65 -1.58 6.50
N ALA A 56 6.45 -1.07 7.72
CA ALA A 56 7.54 -0.66 8.60
C ALA A 56 8.43 -1.86 9.00
N GLY A 57 7.83 -3.01 9.29
CA GLY A 57 8.55 -4.25 9.54
C GLY A 57 9.37 -4.72 8.33
N PHE A 58 8.82 -4.58 7.12
CA PHE A 58 9.52 -4.90 5.87
C PHE A 58 10.71 -3.95 5.63
N VAL A 59 10.57 -2.66 5.92
CA VAL A 59 11.68 -1.69 5.84
C VAL A 59 12.81 -2.03 6.80
N ILE A 60 12.50 -2.42 8.03
CA ILE A 60 13.52 -2.81 9.02
C ILE A 60 14.20 -4.11 8.59
N PHE A 61 13.41 -5.07 8.10
CA PHE A 61 13.91 -6.37 7.66
C PHE A 61 14.80 -6.27 6.41
N SER A 62 14.46 -5.40 5.44
CA SER A 62 15.22 -5.25 4.19
C SER A 62 16.64 -4.71 4.40
N LEU A 63 16.90 -4.01 5.50
CA LEU A 63 18.23 -3.55 5.91
C LEU A 63 19.24 -4.69 6.08
N PHE A 64 18.77 -5.89 6.45
CA PHE A 64 19.62 -7.06 6.64
C PHE A 64 20.01 -7.79 5.34
N PHE A 65 19.43 -7.43 4.20
CA PHE A 65 19.65 -8.13 2.92
C PHE A 65 20.47 -7.31 1.92
N SER A 66 20.11 -6.05 1.70
CA SER A 66 20.79 -5.19 0.73
C SER A 66 20.46 -3.72 0.96
N LYS A 67 21.45 -2.83 0.75
CA LYS A 67 21.26 -1.37 0.81
C LYS A 67 20.25 -0.88 -0.22
N ILE A 68 20.25 -1.45 -1.43
CA ILE A 68 19.29 -1.08 -2.49
C ILE A 68 17.88 -1.53 -2.10
N LEU A 69 17.73 -2.75 -1.59
CA LEU A 69 16.42 -3.25 -1.14
C LEU A 69 15.87 -2.44 0.05
N PHE A 70 16.75 -2.02 0.95
CA PHE A 70 16.40 -1.10 2.03
C PHE A 70 15.84 0.21 1.49
N TRP A 71 16.53 0.86 0.55
CA TRP A 71 16.06 2.12 -0.03
C TRP A 71 14.78 1.97 -0.85
N ILE A 72 14.60 0.86 -1.57
CA ILE A 72 13.32 0.53 -2.23
C ILE A 72 12.20 0.46 -1.18
N ALA A 73 12.42 -0.23 -0.05
CA ALA A 73 11.43 -0.34 1.00
C ALA A 73 11.13 1.02 1.66
N VAL A 74 12.14 1.84 1.92
CA VAL A 74 11.98 3.22 2.45
C VAL A 74 11.14 4.07 1.48
N LEU A 75 11.41 3.98 0.18
CA LEU A 75 10.62 4.67 -0.84
C LEU A 75 9.17 4.15 -0.86
N MET A 76 8.94 2.84 -0.83
CA MET A 76 7.60 2.27 -0.71
C MET A 76 6.86 2.78 0.53
N PHE A 77 7.55 2.87 1.67
CA PHE A 77 6.96 3.43 2.88
C PHE A 77 6.63 4.92 2.70
N ALA A 78 7.52 5.71 2.12
CA ALA A 78 7.28 7.13 1.83
C ALA A 78 6.08 7.33 0.91
N VAL A 79 5.90 6.50 -0.11
CA VAL A 79 4.72 6.50 -0.99
C VAL A 79 3.43 6.21 -0.22
N ALA A 80 3.45 5.18 0.63
CA ALA A 80 2.26 4.85 1.44
C ALA A 80 1.90 5.99 2.41
N VAL A 81 2.90 6.61 3.04
CA VAL A 81 2.74 7.74 3.96
C VAL A 81 2.30 9.01 3.23
N SER A 82 2.81 9.29 2.02
CA SER A 82 2.40 10.47 1.28
C SER A 82 0.90 10.45 0.97
N LYS A 83 0.33 9.28 0.68
CA LYS A 83 -1.13 9.13 0.54
C LYS A 83 -1.89 9.38 1.85
N LEU A 84 -1.34 8.98 3.00
CA LEU A 84 -1.94 9.27 4.31
C LEU A 84 -1.95 10.77 4.64
N ILE A 85 -0.87 11.49 4.31
CA ILE A 85 -0.76 12.94 4.57
C ILE A 85 -1.87 13.71 3.83
N GLN A 86 -2.28 13.24 2.65
CA GLN A 86 -3.38 13.83 1.87
C GLN A 86 -4.77 13.71 2.53
N ILE A 87 -4.91 12.95 3.63
CA ILE A 87 -6.11 13.01 4.48
C ILE A 87 -6.20 14.35 5.20
N PHE A 88 -5.06 14.82 5.71
CA PHE A 88 -4.97 16.03 6.53
C PHE A 88 -4.86 17.29 5.67
N PHE A 89 -4.26 17.17 4.49
CA PHE A 89 -4.03 18.29 3.57
C PHE A 89 -4.57 17.97 2.16
N PRO A 90 -5.89 18.01 1.95
CA PRO A 90 -6.50 17.66 0.66
C PRO A 90 -6.15 18.61 -0.49
N LEU A 91 -5.68 19.84 -0.20
CA LEU A 91 -5.16 20.78 -1.21
C LEU A 91 -3.80 20.34 -1.79
N VAL A 92 -3.14 19.36 -1.18
CA VAL A 92 -1.79 18.93 -1.52
C VAL A 92 -1.83 17.59 -2.28
N VAL A 93 -2.75 17.48 -3.23
CA VAL A 93 -2.98 16.26 -4.03
C VAL A 93 -1.71 15.84 -4.80
N GLY A 94 -0.86 16.79 -5.20
CA GLY A 94 0.41 16.52 -5.90
C GLY A 94 1.63 16.27 -4.99
N PHE A 95 1.49 16.33 -3.65
CA PHE A 95 2.53 15.82 -2.74
C PHE A 95 2.43 14.31 -2.66
N ASP A 96 2.83 13.69 -3.76
CA ASP A 96 2.91 12.26 -3.94
C ASP A 96 4.37 11.87 -4.20
N TRP A 97 4.88 10.96 -3.37
CA TRP A 97 6.22 10.41 -3.55
C TRP A 97 6.23 9.29 -4.60
N GLY A 98 5.05 8.84 -5.04
CA GLY A 98 4.88 7.73 -5.98
C GLY A 98 5.61 7.93 -7.30
N SER A 99 5.44 9.09 -7.95
CA SER A 99 6.11 9.36 -9.23
C SER A 99 7.64 9.34 -9.07
N PHE A 100 8.16 10.01 -8.04
CA PHE A 100 9.59 10.03 -7.75
C PHE A 100 10.14 8.63 -7.50
N ALA A 101 9.50 7.85 -6.61
CA ALA A 101 9.92 6.50 -6.29
C ALA A 101 9.89 5.59 -7.53
N CYS A 102 8.86 5.71 -8.38
CA CYS A 102 8.75 4.96 -9.61
C CYS A 102 9.89 5.28 -10.58
N ILE A 103 10.17 6.56 -10.81
CA ILE A 103 11.24 7.02 -11.70
C ILE A 103 12.60 6.57 -11.18
N PHE A 104 12.84 6.74 -9.87
CA PHE A 104 14.11 6.38 -9.24
C PHE A 104 14.40 4.89 -9.37
N ILE A 105 13.44 4.03 -9.00
CA ILE A 105 13.61 2.58 -9.06
C ILE A 105 13.70 2.11 -10.52
N ALA A 106 12.96 2.72 -11.45
CA ALA A 106 13.01 2.35 -12.86
C ALA A 106 14.38 2.66 -13.48
N TYR A 107 14.95 3.81 -13.14
CA TYR A 107 16.25 4.26 -13.65
C TYR A 107 17.42 3.44 -13.08
N TYR A 108 17.46 3.26 -11.76
CA TYR A 108 18.62 2.66 -11.07
C TYR A 108 18.53 1.15 -10.85
N VAL A 109 17.34 0.56 -10.95
CA VAL A 109 17.12 -0.86 -10.63
C VAL A 109 16.50 -1.58 -11.82
N HIS A 110 15.19 -1.41 -12.01
CA HIS A 110 14.47 -2.01 -13.13
C HIS A 110 13.04 -1.44 -13.23
N PRO A 111 12.50 -1.16 -14.44
CA PRO A 111 11.14 -0.63 -14.61
C PRO A 111 10.06 -1.55 -14.03
N VAL A 112 10.16 -2.86 -14.27
CA VAL A 112 9.15 -3.81 -13.75
C VAL A 112 9.12 -3.81 -12.21
N VAL A 113 10.28 -3.68 -11.56
CA VAL A 113 10.37 -3.62 -10.09
C VAL A 113 9.74 -2.32 -9.59
N ALA A 114 10.02 -1.20 -10.26
CA ALA A 114 9.43 0.10 -9.94
C ALA A 114 7.90 0.06 -10.00
N LEU A 115 7.35 -0.47 -11.09
CA LEU A 115 5.91 -0.61 -11.27
C LEU A 115 5.28 -1.41 -10.12
N LEU A 116 5.81 -2.60 -9.82
CA LEU A 116 5.25 -3.49 -8.80
C LEU A 116 5.34 -2.85 -7.40
N CYS A 117 6.53 -2.43 -6.98
CA CYS A 117 6.77 -1.88 -5.66
C CYS A 117 5.95 -0.63 -5.38
N VAL A 118 5.95 0.33 -6.31
CA VAL A 118 5.28 1.62 -6.13
C VAL A 118 3.76 1.44 -6.22
N SER A 119 3.27 0.57 -7.09
CA SER A 119 1.83 0.27 -7.18
C SER A 119 1.31 -0.36 -5.89
N ILE A 120 2.01 -1.36 -5.36
CA ILE A 120 1.64 -1.99 -4.08
C ILE A 120 1.62 -0.95 -2.95
N ALA A 121 2.68 -0.13 -2.86
CA ALA A 121 2.77 0.92 -1.84
C ALA A 121 1.65 1.96 -1.97
N SER A 122 1.35 2.40 -3.19
CA SER A 122 0.27 3.36 -3.47
C SER A 122 -1.09 2.78 -3.13
N VAL A 123 -1.38 1.53 -3.52
CA VAL A 123 -2.64 0.85 -3.18
C VAL A 123 -2.79 0.71 -1.66
N LEU A 124 -1.73 0.31 -0.96
CA LEU A 124 -1.72 0.25 0.50
C LEU A 124 -2.00 1.63 1.10
N GLY A 125 -1.26 2.68 0.71
CA GLY A 125 -1.49 4.05 1.20
C GLY A 125 -2.92 4.53 0.97
N SER A 126 -3.47 4.29 -0.21
CA SER A 126 -4.86 4.60 -0.55
C SER A 126 -5.86 3.84 0.32
N LEU A 127 -5.66 2.54 0.57
CA LEU A 127 -6.52 1.72 1.43
C LEU A 127 -6.56 2.28 2.86
N LEU A 128 -5.42 2.75 3.36
CA LEU A 128 -5.31 3.35 4.68
C LEU A 128 -6.06 4.69 4.76
N ARG A 129 -5.97 5.49 3.70
CA ARG A 129 -6.74 6.73 3.53
C ARG A 129 -8.24 6.50 3.45
N GLY A 130 -8.68 5.35 2.93
CA GLY A 130 -10.09 5.03 2.78
C GLY A 130 -10.74 5.72 1.57
N GLN A 131 -9.98 5.93 0.50
CA GLN A 131 -10.52 6.40 -0.79
C GLN A 131 -11.47 5.35 -1.42
N HIS A 132 -12.27 5.76 -2.43
CA HIS A 132 -13.20 4.88 -3.15
C HIS A 132 -12.49 3.98 -4.18
N LYS A 133 -12.96 2.72 -4.29
CA LYS A 133 -12.26 1.57 -4.90
C LYS A 133 -11.73 1.74 -6.35
N ALA A 134 -12.38 2.52 -7.21
CA ALA A 134 -11.98 2.65 -8.62
C ALA A 134 -10.85 3.69 -8.81
N ASP A 135 -11.00 4.87 -8.21
CA ASP A 135 -10.04 5.98 -8.32
C ASP A 135 -8.73 5.70 -7.58
N MET A 136 -8.78 4.86 -6.54
CA MET A 136 -7.62 4.44 -5.73
C MET A 136 -6.53 3.72 -6.52
N ILE A 137 -6.95 2.96 -7.54
CA ILE A 137 -6.09 1.99 -8.24
C ILE A 137 -5.82 2.52 -9.64
N ALA A 138 -6.84 2.95 -10.37
CA ALA A 138 -6.68 3.32 -11.78
C ALA A 138 -5.71 4.51 -11.96
N LEU A 139 -5.97 5.64 -11.31
CA LEU A 139 -5.21 6.89 -11.54
C LEU A 139 -3.70 6.73 -11.32
N PRO A 140 -3.21 6.29 -10.14
CA PRO A 140 -1.78 6.19 -9.91
C PRO A 140 -1.13 5.13 -10.82
N LEU A 141 -1.82 3.99 -11.03
CA LEU A 141 -1.30 2.85 -11.77
C LEU A 141 -1.10 3.19 -13.26
N PHE A 142 -2.04 3.90 -13.89
CA PHE A 142 -1.89 4.32 -15.28
C PHE A 142 -0.73 5.28 -15.46
N GLY A 143 -0.55 6.25 -14.56
CA GLY A 143 0.62 7.12 -14.57
C GLY A 143 1.95 6.34 -14.43
N TYR A 144 2.01 5.35 -13.54
CA TYR A 144 3.22 4.52 -13.38
C TYR A 144 3.46 3.62 -14.60
N ILE A 145 2.41 3.06 -15.22
CA ILE A 145 2.54 2.27 -16.44
C ILE A 145 3.17 3.12 -17.55
N SER A 146 2.73 4.37 -17.74
CA SER A 146 3.31 5.25 -18.76
C SER A 146 4.81 5.50 -18.55
N ILE A 147 5.24 5.77 -17.30
CA ILE A 147 6.67 5.92 -16.97
C ILE A 147 7.44 4.66 -17.37
N ASN A 148 6.95 3.49 -16.95
CA ASN A 148 7.68 2.23 -17.14
C ASN A 148 7.73 1.78 -18.60
N ILE A 149 6.66 2.00 -19.37
CA ILE A 149 6.68 1.74 -20.82
C ILE A 149 7.77 2.58 -21.49
N LEU A 150 7.89 3.86 -21.15
CA LEU A 150 8.94 4.70 -21.73
C LEU A 150 10.34 4.22 -21.34
N PHE A 151 10.56 3.83 -20.09
CA PHE A 151 11.84 3.24 -19.68
C PHE A 151 12.16 1.90 -20.36
N LEU A 152 11.15 1.12 -20.77
CA LEU A 152 11.35 -0.14 -21.49
C LEU A 152 11.65 0.09 -22.98
N ILE A 153 11.11 1.15 -23.58
CA ILE A 153 11.27 1.44 -25.02
C ILE A 153 12.53 2.26 -25.29
N PHE A 154 12.85 3.22 -24.41
CA PHE A 154 13.93 4.17 -24.62
C PHE A 154 15.11 3.90 -23.70
N PRO A 155 16.36 3.94 -24.22
CA PRO A 155 17.56 3.68 -23.44
C PRO A 155 17.99 4.91 -22.62
N PHE A 156 17.21 5.31 -21.62
CA PHE A 156 17.49 6.49 -20.78
C PHE A 156 18.71 6.35 -19.88
N GLN A 157 19.40 5.21 -19.88
CA GLN A 157 20.61 4.96 -19.09
C GLN A 157 21.78 5.89 -19.48
N SER A 158 21.81 6.38 -20.71
CA SER A 158 22.82 7.35 -21.18
C SER A 158 22.48 8.80 -20.85
N TRP A 159 21.27 9.06 -20.35
CA TRP A 159 20.79 10.40 -20.01
C TRP A 159 21.03 10.69 -18.54
N ALA A 160 21.38 11.92 -18.20
CA ALA A 160 21.48 12.35 -16.80
C ALA A 160 20.15 12.12 -16.06
N PHE A 161 20.20 11.48 -14.89
CA PHE A 161 19.01 11.14 -14.08
C PHE A 161 18.06 12.32 -13.92
N PHE A 162 18.59 13.51 -13.64
CA PHE A 162 17.79 14.72 -13.48
C PHE A 162 16.89 15.02 -14.70
N ASN A 163 17.44 14.93 -15.91
CA ASN A 163 16.71 15.22 -17.15
C ASN A 163 15.64 14.15 -17.43
N THR A 164 16.01 12.87 -17.26
CA THR A 164 15.09 11.75 -17.40
C THR A 164 13.95 11.87 -16.39
N ALA A 165 14.26 12.20 -15.13
CA ALA A 165 13.28 12.31 -14.07
C ALA A 165 12.35 13.50 -14.27
N ALA A 166 12.85 14.64 -14.75
CA ALA A 166 12.02 15.78 -15.12
C ALA A 166 11.04 15.41 -16.25
N LEU A 167 11.53 14.77 -17.32
CA LEU A 167 10.70 14.32 -18.43
C LEU A 167 9.61 13.33 -17.96
N MET A 168 9.99 12.33 -17.18
CA MET A 168 9.05 11.31 -16.68
C MET A 168 8.02 11.89 -15.69
N THR A 169 8.39 12.91 -14.93
CA THR A 169 7.45 13.65 -14.09
C THR A 169 6.38 14.35 -14.94
N LEU A 170 6.78 14.96 -16.06
CA LEU A 170 5.85 15.58 -17.00
C LEU A 170 4.94 14.55 -17.68
N VAL A 171 5.50 13.40 -18.09
CA VAL A 171 4.72 12.28 -18.65
C VAL A 171 3.67 11.81 -17.63
N TYR A 172 4.07 11.60 -16.39
CA TYR A 172 3.16 11.20 -15.32
C TYR A 172 2.03 12.22 -15.10
N ALA A 173 2.37 13.51 -15.08
CA ALA A 173 1.40 14.59 -14.93
C ALA A 173 0.40 14.60 -16.10
N ALA A 174 0.91 14.53 -17.34
CA ALA A 174 0.10 14.55 -18.54
C ALA A 174 -0.82 13.33 -18.62
N THR A 175 -0.31 12.12 -18.36
CA THR A 175 -1.12 10.90 -18.33
C THR A 175 -2.24 11.03 -17.29
N ASN A 176 -1.95 11.49 -16.08
CA ASN A 176 -2.98 11.63 -15.04
C ASN A 176 -4.04 12.67 -15.40
N ILE A 177 -3.67 13.80 -16.02
CA ILE A 177 -4.63 14.82 -16.47
C ILE A 177 -5.50 14.26 -17.60
N LEU A 178 -4.90 13.63 -18.61
CA LEU A 178 -5.64 13.02 -19.73
C LEU A 178 -6.60 11.94 -19.23
N PHE A 179 -6.16 11.07 -18.32
CA PHE A 179 -7.02 10.04 -17.75
C PHE A 179 -8.17 10.64 -16.92
N SER A 180 -7.88 11.64 -16.09
CA SER A 180 -8.92 12.34 -15.31
C SER A 180 -9.94 13.00 -16.25
N TYR A 181 -9.49 13.62 -17.34
CA TYR A 181 -10.36 14.23 -18.33
C TYR A 181 -11.23 13.19 -19.06
N PHE A 182 -10.63 12.16 -19.66
CA PHE A 182 -11.35 11.21 -20.50
C PHE A 182 -12.24 10.23 -19.72
N PHE A 183 -11.82 9.80 -18.53
CA PHE A 183 -12.53 8.75 -17.79
C PHE A 183 -13.38 9.27 -16.64
N MET A 184 -13.05 10.45 -16.09
CA MET A 184 -13.81 11.04 -14.98
C MET A 184 -14.60 12.28 -15.40
N GLY A 185 -14.39 12.79 -16.62
CA GLY A 185 -15.12 13.94 -17.15
C GLY A 185 -14.90 15.23 -16.36
N ARG A 186 -13.80 15.34 -15.61
CA ARG A 186 -13.48 16.50 -14.76
C ARG A 186 -12.06 16.99 -15.03
N ILE A 187 -11.95 18.25 -15.44
CA ILE A 187 -10.73 19.07 -15.27
C ILE A 187 -11.12 20.16 -14.27
N ASP A 188 -11.00 19.85 -13.00
CA ASP A 188 -11.23 20.85 -11.95
C ASP A 188 -9.97 21.72 -11.77
N ILE A 189 -10.12 22.89 -11.14
CA ILE A 189 -9.02 23.78 -10.70
C ILE A 189 -7.90 23.01 -9.95
N ASN A 190 -8.25 21.88 -9.35
CA ASN A 190 -7.31 20.94 -8.73
C ASN A 190 -6.27 20.35 -9.69
N SER A 191 -6.50 20.32 -11.01
CA SER A 191 -5.56 19.78 -11.99
C SER A 191 -4.32 20.65 -12.14
N VAL A 192 -4.50 21.99 -12.12
CA VAL A 192 -3.39 22.96 -12.14
C VAL A 192 -2.62 22.90 -10.84
N SER A 193 -3.32 22.90 -9.70
CA SER A 193 -2.69 22.74 -8.37
C SER A 193 -1.91 21.42 -8.28
N PHE A 194 -2.48 20.31 -8.77
CA PHE A 194 -1.82 19.01 -8.86
C PHE A 194 -0.54 19.09 -9.69
N LEU A 195 -0.58 19.66 -10.89
CA LEU A 195 0.58 19.76 -11.77
C LEU A 195 1.70 20.59 -11.13
N VAL A 196 1.37 21.76 -10.57
CA VAL A 196 2.35 22.63 -9.92
C VAL A 196 2.96 21.94 -8.70
N THR A 197 2.14 21.38 -7.82
CA THR A 197 2.63 20.72 -6.60
C THR A 197 3.43 19.45 -6.92
N LEU A 198 3.03 18.68 -7.93
CA LEU A 198 3.75 17.51 -8.41
C LEU A 198 5.13 17.89 -8.96
N ILE A 199 5.21 18.91 -9.82
CA ILE A 199 6.48 19.36 -10.41
C ILE A 199 7.41 19.88 -9.32
N ILE A 200 6.93 20.75 -8.43
CA ILE A 200 7.74 21.32 -7.34
C ILE A 200 8.23 20.20 -6.42
N ASN A 201 7.35 19.28 -6.01
CA ASN A 201 7.71 18.18 -5.12
C ASN A 201 8.74 17.25 -5.78
N ASN A 202 8.51 16.81 -7.03
CA ASN A 202 9.46 15.94 -7.72
C ASN A 202 10.78 16.66 -7.97
N PHE A 203 10.78 17.94 -8.34
CA PHE A 203 12.01 18.71 -8.49
C PHE A 203 12.83 18.74 -7.20
N PHE A 204 12.17 18.99 -6.06
CA PHE A 204 12.82 18.93 -4.75
C PHE A 204 13.40 17.55 -4.45
N LEU A 205 12.62 16.48 -4.66
CA LEU A 205 13.07 15.10 -4.41
C LEU A 205 14.22 14.68 -5.34
N ILE A 206 14.13 15.02 -6.63
CA ILE A 206 15.17 14.74 -7.63
C ILE A 206 16.45 15.50 -7.27
N LYS A 207 16.37 16.80 -6.96
CA LYS A 207 17.56 17.62 -6.72
C LYS A 207 18.24 17.34 -5.38
N TYR A 208 17.46 17.13 -4.31
CA TYR A 208 18.00 17.08 -2.96
C TYR A 208 17.99 15.69 -2.33
N ILE A 209 16.98 14.86 -2.62
CA ILE A 209 16.86 13.53 -2.01
C ILE A 209 17.57 12.46 -2.84
N SER A 210 17.43 12.50 -4.17
CA SER A 210 18.02 11.48 -5.04
C SER A 210 19.55 11.32 -4.89
N PRO A 211 20.37 12.39 -4.81
CA PRO A 211 21.82 12.23 -4.69
C PRO A 211 22.21 11.56 -3.36
N TYR A 212 21.44 11.82 -2.30
CA TYR A 212 21.65 11.20 -0.99
C TYR A 212 21.34 9.70 -1.04
N ILE A 213 20.23 9.31 -1.68
CA ILE A 213 19.86 7.90 -1.84
C ILE A 213 20.90 7.18 -2.69
N VAL A 214 21.32 7.74 -3.83
CA VAL A 214 22.34 7.16 -4.72
C VAL A 214 23.63 6.88 -3.95
N LYS A 215 24.17 7.90 -3.25
CA LYS A 215 25.39 7.76 -2.44
C LYS A 215 25.23 6.72 -1.32
N SER A 216 24.08 6.69 -0.66
CA SER A 216 23.83 5.79 0.47
C SER A 216 23.56 4.34 0.06
N ALA A 217 22.96 4.15 -1.12
CA ALA A 217 22.66 2.85 -1.71
C ALA A 217 23.87 2.24 -2.43
N GLY A 218 24.84 3.06 -2.85
CA GLY A 218 25.99 2.62 -3.65
C GLY A 218 25.63 2.41 -5.13
N LEU A 219 24.78 3.30 -5.67
CA LEU A 219 24.33 3.33 -7.06
C LEU A 219 25.12 4.34 -7.90
#